data_AF-A0A9D7IG58-F1
#
_entry.id   AF-A0A9D7IG58-F1
#
_cell.length_a   1.000
_cell.length_b   1.000
_cell.length_c   1.000
_cell.angle_alpha   90.00
_cell.angle_beta   90.00
_cell.angle_gamma   90.00
#
_symmetry.space_group_name_H-M   'P 1'
#
loop_
_entity.id
_entity.type
_entity.pdbx_description
1 polymer ?
#
loop_
_entity_poly.entity_id
_entity_poly.type
_entity_poly.pdbx_seq_one_letter_code
_entity_poly.pdbx_strand_id
1 'polypeptide(L)'
;MTTLDPHPILSDEDVLVHENILFADNYFREGGILTNGEHVNGAYNRNLGDLDGEGAYSSHHSNVHLWYFGTINYLQTPVVYEGGTFISNQIRDSWYPGSSRGKNTGHYFSRLRSNDRLCTGDCRPSDGLHPDISLGNGGVREPHEYSSGGLWPNVSCYHISQSQGTVGQTFTLPVYHQDRDVKKEYYLAFYRDDDLNPFNPPVPVQIGPVFKGLGENAIERFKYEWKPTSGDVGSYYIQAKVWDGTHTRYDYFQKKITILDNPQIPTPTRTKTPLGAIPTWTRTPTRTFTTVPVGPISTPTPTTPNTHIVQAYFLDAGGDYAFTEEVVVAVTGVPGSPFTVGHSQSGLIDVSSSQRLEWHDYTLCTRVQIYADIQDV
;
A
#
# COMPACT_ATOMS: atom_id res chain seq x y z
N MET A 1 -7.77 9.38 24.46
CA MET A 1 -7.98 9.38 25.92
C MET A 1 -9.02 8.31 26.19
N THR A 2 -8.74 7.38 27.11
CA THR A 2 -9.67 6.31 27.51
C THR A 2 -9.99 6.52 28.98
N THR A 3 -11.21 6.92 29.30
CA THR A 3 -11.71 6.96 30.69
C THR A 3 -12.36 5.62 30.99
N LEU A 4 -11.70 4.79 31.80
CA LEU A 4 -12.24 3.49 32.24
C LEU A 4 -12.93 3.57 33.59
N ASP A 5 -12.76 4.69 34.31
CA ASP A 5 -13.46 4.97 35.54
C ASP A 5 -14.68 5.85 35.27
N PRO A 6 -15.88 5.48 35.79
CA PRO A 6 -17.06 6.29 35.72
C PRO A 6 -16.85 7.55 36.53
N HIS A 7 -17.21 8.66 35.93
CA HIS A 7 -17.17 9.96 36.55
C HIS A 7 -18.39 10.11 37.48
N PRO A 8 -18.22 10.22 38.81
CA PRO A 8 -19.36 10.34 39.71
C PRO A 8 -20.06 11.69 39.49
N ILE A 9 -21.32 11.61 39.07
CA ILE A 9 -22.22 12.72 38.66
C ILE A 9 -22.40 13.86 39.70
N LEU A 10 -21.82 13.76 40.90
CA LEU A 10 -22.07 14.68 42.03
C LEU A 10 -20.84 15.31 42.71
N SER A 11 -19.60 15.02 42.28
CA SER A 11 -18.41 15.65 42.90
C SER A 11 -17.31 16.09 41.96
N ASP A 12 -17.28 15.59 40.72
CA ASP A 12 -16.13 15.77 39.84
C ASP A 12 -16.47 16.71 38.67
N GLU A 13 -15.46 17.35 38.08
CA GLU A 13 -15.62 18.30 36.96
C GLU A 13 -15.90 17.57 35.64
N ASP A 14 -16.82 18.08 34.81
CA ASP A 14 -17.17 17.47 33.51
C ASP A 14 -15.94 16.93 32.75
N VAL A 15 -16.03 15.69 32.26
CA VAL A 15 -14.97 15.11 31.43
C VAL A 15 -15.00 15.78 30.07
N LEU A 16 -13.97 16.58 29.78
CA LEU A 16 -13.84 17.31 28.52
C LEU A 16 -12.89 16.58 27.57
N VAL A 17 -13.23 16.59 26.27
CA VAL A 17 -12.25 16.21 25.25
C VAL A 17 -11.72 17.45 24.56
N HIS A 18 -10.44 17.73 24.79
CA HIS A 18 -9.78 18.90 24.23
C HIS A 18 -9.48 18.76 22.74
N GLU A 19 -9.41 19.90 22.06
CA GLU A 19 -9.11 20.03 20.62
C GLU A 19 -7.74 19.44 20.20
N ASN A 20 -6.78 19.27 21.11
CA ASN A 20 -5.51 18.61 20.78
C ASN A 20 -5.57 17.07 20.82
N ILE A 21 -6.74 16.48 21.04
CA ILE A 21 -6.93 15.05 21.10
C ILE A 21 -7.38 14.51 19.74
N LEU A 22 -6.50 13.72 19.09
CA LEU A 22 -6.78 13.10 17.79
C LEU A 22 -7.94 12.09 17.84
N PHE A 23 -8.03 11.33 18.93
CA PHE A 23 -9.06 10.33 19.16
C PHE A 23 -9.36 10.16 20.65
N ALA A 24 -10.65 10.13 20.98
CA ALA A 24 -11.15 9.77 22.30
C ALA A 24 -12.26 8.74 22.20
N ASP A 25 -12.29 7.83 23.15
CA ASP A 25 -13.29 6.80 23.33
C ASP A 25 -13.72 6.78 24.80
N ASN A 26 -15.00 6.51 25.01
CA ASN A 26 -15.63 6.46 26.32
C ASN A 26 -16.49 5.19 26.41
N TYR A 27 -16.07 4.29 27.29
CA TYR A 27 -16.77 3.03 27.54
C TYR A 27 -17.37 3.11 28.95
N PHE A 28 -18.69 3.15 29.03
CA PHE A 28 -19.38 3.46 30.28
C PHE A 28 -20.61 2.58 30.48
N ARG A 29 -21.21 2.65 31.67
CA ARG A 29 -22.50 2.04 31.99
C ARG A 29 -23.36 3.04 32.75
N GLU A 30 -24.67 2.85 32.67
CA GLU A 30 -25.66 3.58 33.46
C GLU A 30 -26.37 2.61 34.44
N GLY A 31 -27.15 3.13 35.39
CA GLY A 31 -28.00 2.34 36.28
C GLY A 31 -27.31 1.63 37.46
N GLY A 32 -26.10 2.01 37.84
CA GLY A 32 -25.45 1.59 39.09
C GLY A 32 -25.99 2.32 40.32
N ILE A 33 -25.92 1.66 41.48
CA ILE A 33 -26.39 2.20 42.78
C ILE A 33 -25.47 3.32 43.30
N LEU A 34 -24.16 3.24 43.03
CA LEU A 34 -23.16 4.17 43.59
C LEU A 34 -22.42 4.99 42.53
N THR A 35 -22.14 4.40 41.37
CA THR A 35 -21.43 5.05 40.27
C THR A 35 -22.12 4.77 38.95
N ASN A 36 -22.42 5.85 38.23
CA ASN A 36 -22.89 5.83 36.85
C ASN A 36 -21.81 6.52 36.02
N GLY A 37 -21.49 5.95 34.87
CA GLY A 37 -20.78 6.70 33.86
C GLY A 37 -21.76 7.54 33.05
N GLU A 38 -21.21 8.42 32.22
CA GLU A 38 -21.98 9.35 31.42
C GLU A 38 -21.39 9.47 30.02
N HIS A 39 -22.19 10.06 29.13
CA HIS A 39 -21.75 10.41 27.79
C HIS A 39 -20.72 11.55 27.85
N VAL A 40 -19.59 11.38 27.16
CA VAL A 40 -18.52 12.38 27.05
C VAL A 40 -18.56 13.02 25.67
N ASN A 41 -18.82 14.33 25.61
CA ASN A 41 -18.87 15.05 24.34
C ASN A 41 -17.52 14.99 23.60
N GLY A 42 -17.53 14.77 22.28
CA GLY A 42 -16.30 14.58 21.51
C GLY A 42 -15.67 13.19 21.59
N ALA A 43 -16.22 12.23 22.33
CA ALA A 43 -15.71 10.86 22.36
C ALA A 43 -16.54 9.88 21.52
N TYR A 44 -15.94 8.74 21.15
CA TYR A 44 -16.69 7.56 20.75
C TYR A 44 -17.33 6.94 21.99
N ASN A 45 -18.62 7.22 22.19
CA ASN A 45 -19.37 6.79 23.36
C ASN A 45 -19.99 5.41 23.15
N ARG A 46 -19.70 4.47 24.04
CA ARG A 46 -20.31 3.13 24.07
C ARG A 46 -20.80 2.81 25.47
N ASN A 47 -22.13 2.87 25.63
CA ASN A 47 -22.79 2.32 26.80
C ASN A 47 -22.76 0.78 26.72
N LEU A 48 -22.18 0.15 27.74
CA LEU A 48 -21.99 -1.30 27.83
C LEU A 48 -23.17 -2.02 28.50
N GLY A 49 -24.10 -1.27 29.11
CA GLY A 49 -25.22 -1.83 29.87
C GLY A 49 -24.76 -2.69 31.05
N ASP A 50 -25.57 -3.69 31.39
CA ASP A 50 -25.22 -4.71 32.38
C ASP A 50 -24.37 -5.80 31.73
N LEU A 51 -23.11 -5.84 32.16
CA LEU A 51 -22.13 -6.84 31.74
C LEU A 51 -22.20 -8.04 32.68
N ASP A 52 -23.10 -8.96 32.37
CA ASP A 52 -23.35 -10.18 33.15
C ASP A 52 -22.74 -11.43 32.50
N GLY A 53 -22.58 -12.49 33.28
CA GLY A 53 -22.10 -13.79 32.79
C GLY A 53 -21.27 -14.55 33.82
N GLU A 54 -21.01 -15.83 33.52
CA GLU A 54 -20.14 -16.67 34.35
C GLU A 54 -18.72 -16.10 34.37
N GLY A 55 -18.23 -15.69 35.54
CA GLY A 55 -16.90 -15.07 35.70
C GLY A 55 -16.93 -13.54 35.69
N ALA A 56 -18.10 -12.91 35.56
CA ALA A 56 -18.25 -11.49 35.83
C ALA A 56 -18.13 -11.19 37.33
N TYR A 57 -17.60 -10.02 37.69
CA TYR A 57 -17.68 -9.49 39.04
C TYR A 57 -19.14 -9.22 39.45
N SER A 58 -19.42 -9.33 40.75
CA SER A 58 -20.69 -8.87 41.33
C SER A 58 -20.87 -7.35 41.22
N SER A 59 -19.76 -6.62 41.13
CA SER A 59 -19.74 -5.20 40.81
C SER A 59 -19.75 -5.02 39.29
N HIS A 60 -20.87 -4.54 38.75
CA HIS A 60 -20.94 -4.23 37.33
C HIS A 60 -19.96 -3.13 36.89
N HIS A 61 -19.54 -2.25 37.81
CA HIS A 61 -18.47 -1.29 37.55
C HIS A 61 -17.14 -2.01 37.26
N SER A 62 -16.78 -3.02 38.06
CA SER A 62 -15.58 -3.84 37.82
C SER A 62 -15.67 -4.63 36.51
N ASN A 63 -16.87 -4.92 36.00
CA ASN A 63 -17.04 -5.55 34.69
C ASN A 63 -16.69 -4.63 33.52
N VAL A 64 -16.76 -3.30 33.67
CA VAL A 64 -16.29 -2.36 32.63
C VAL A 64 -14.77 -2.47 32.46
N HIS A 65 -14.03 -2.53 33.57
CA HIS A 65 -12.58 -2.77 33.58
C HIS A 65 -12.23 -4.11 32.93
N LEU A 66 -12.97 -5.17 33.30
CA LEU A 66 -12.80 -6.49 32.72
C LEU A 66 -13.13 -6.49 31.22
N TRP A 67 -14.18 -5.79 30.80
CA TRP A 67 -14.52 -5.61 29.39
C TRP A 67 -13.38 -4.92 28.63
N TYR A 68 -12.83 -3.81 29.13
CA TYR A 68 -11.72 -3.20 28.40
C TYR A 68 -10.49 -4.12 28.33
N PHE A 69 -10.16 -4.82 29.42
CA PHE A 69 -9.07 -5.79 29.46
C PHE A 69 -9.24 -6.91 28.42
N GLY A 70 -10.48 -7.37 28.19
CA GLY A 70 -10.78 -8.36 27.15
C GLY A 70 -10.37 -7.92 25.74
N THR A 71 -10.29 -6.62 25.47
CA THR A 71 -9.86 -6.08 24.16
C THR A 71 -8.34 -6.12 23.93
N ILE A 72 -7.55 -6.26 25.00
CA ILE A 72 -6.09 -6.30 24.96
C ILE A 72 -5.61 -7.71 24.61
N ASN A 73 -6.02 -8.70 25.40
CA ASN A 73 -5.53 -10.08 25.29
C ASN A 73 -6.61 -11.02 24.73
N TYR A 74 -6.96 -10.86 23.46
CA TYR A 74 -8.06 -11.61 22.82
C TYR A 74 -7.64 -13.00 22.28
N LEU A 75 -6.34 -13.32 22.29
CA LEU A 75 -5.80 -14.58 21.76
C LEU A 75 -5.65 -15.66 22.83
N GLN A 76 -5.58 -15.29 24.10
CA GLN A 76 -5.55 -16.25 25.21
C GLN A 76 -6.98 -16.42 25.74
N THR A 77 -7.39 -17.65 26.01
CA THR A 77 -8.68 -17.91 26.67
C THR A 77 -8.59 -19.20 27.50
N PRO A 78 -8.89 -19.17 28.81
CA PRO A 78 -9.29 -17.98 29.58
C PRO A 78 -8.14 -16.96 29.75
N VAL A 79 -8.46 -15.66 29.71
CA VAL A 79 -7.50 -14.63 30.16
C VAL A 79 -7.73 -14.39 31.63
N VAL A 80 -6.69 -14.51 32.46
CA VAL A 80 -6.76 -14.16 33.87
C VAL A 80 -6.48 -12.67 34.02
N TYR A 81 -7.43 -11.95 34.59
CA TYR A 81 -7.28 -10.56 35.03
C TYR A 81 -6.74 -10.53 36.47
N GLU A 82 -6.08 -9.45 36.87
CA GLU A 82 -5.54 -9.31 38.22
C GLU A 82 -6.66 -9.49 39.26
N GLY A 83 -6.42 -10.36 40.24
CA GLY A 83 -7.44 -10.78 41.22
C GLY A 83 -8.11 -12.14 40.93
N GLY A 84 -7.68 -12.86 39.89
CA GLY A 84 -8.07 -14.26 39.66
C GLY A 84 -9.36 -14.47 38.86
N THR A 85 -10.04 -13.38 38.50
CA THR A 85 -11.18 -13.40 37.59
C THR A 85 -10.71 -13.67 36.16
N PHE A 86 -11.53 -14.34 35.34
CA PHE A 86 -11.16 -14.65 33.96
C PHE A 86 -12.25 -14.36 32.93
N ILE A 87 -11.82 -14.02 31.72
CA ILE A 87 -12.71 -13.85 30.57
C ILE A 87 -12.71 -15.15 29.75
N SER A 88 -13.85 -15.86 29.76
CA SER A 88 -14.08 -17.07 28.96
C SER A 88 -14.49 -16.74 27.52
N ASN A 89 -14.49 -17.75 26.64
CA ASN A 89 -15.02 -17.59 25.28
C ASN A 89 -16.51 -17.25 25.30
N GLN A 90 -17.27 -17.80 26.25
CA GLN A 90 -18.70 -17.53 26.40
C GLN A 90 -18.95 -16.07 26.81
N ILE A 91 -18.19 -15.55 27.77
CA ILE A 91 -18.23 -14.11 28.10
C ILE A 91 -17.93 -13.28 26.85
N ARG A 92 -16.89 -13.65 26.08
CA ARG A 92 -16.52 -12.89 24.90
C ARG A 92 -17.59 -12.89 23.82
N ASP A 93 -18.23 -14.04 23.59
CA ASP A 93 -19.32 -14.15 22.61
C ASP A 93 -20.53 -13.29 23.02
N SER A 94 -20.77 -13.16 24.33
CA SER A 94 -21.85 -12.31 24.87
C SER A 94 -21.49 -10.82 24.86
N TRP A 95 -20.30 -10.44 25.32
CA TRP A 95 -19.91 -9.05 25.58
C TRP A 95 -19.40 -8.30 24.33
N TYR A 96 -19.00 -9.03 23.29
CA TYR A 96 -18.44 -8.48 22.04
C TYR A 96 -19.21 -8.93 20.80
N PRO A 97 -20.54 -8.74 20.75
CA PRO A 97 -21.30 -9.08 19.55
C PRO A 97 -20.71 -8.33 18.36
N GLY A 98 -20.41 -9.07 17.28
CA GLY A 98 -19.90 -8.50 16.03
C GLY A 98 -18.47 -7.92 16.07
N SER A 99 -17.74 -7.99 17.18
CA SER A 99 -16.38 -7.42 17.29
C SER A 99 -15.28 -8.49 17.44
N SER A 100 -15.53 -9.67 16.87
CA SER A 100 -14.62 -10.83 16.89
C SER A 100 -14.05 -11.09 18.28
N ARG A 101 -14.93 -11.23 19.28
CA ARG A 101 -14.56 -11.50 20.68
C ARG A 101 -13.67 -10.43 21.31
N GLY A 102 -13.87 -9.16 20.93
CA GLY A 102 -13.11 -8.02 21.43
C GLY A 102 -11.89 -7.66 20.58
N LYS A 103 -11.63 -8.42 19.52
CA LYS A 103 -10.53 -8.16 18.58
C LYS A 103 -10.68 -6.81 17.89
N ASN A 104 -11.89 -6.34 17.57
CA ASN A 104 -12.06 -5.13 16.75
C ASN A 104 -12.70 -3.96 17.54
N THR A 105 -12.35 -3.80 18.82
CA THR A 105 -12.84 -2.70 19.69
C THR A 105 -11.84 -2.34 20.79
N GLY A 106 -12.06 -1.25 21.54
CA GLY A 106 -11.27 -0.86 22.72
C GLY A 106 -9.80 -0.67 22.39
N HIS A 107 -8.93 -1.47 23.00
CA HIS A 107 -7.48 -1.46 22.75
C HIS A 107 -7.10 -1.62 21.28
N TYR A 108 -7.97 -2.21 20.45
CA TYR A 108 -7.80 -2.22 19.00
C TYR A 108 -7.55 -0.83 18.42
N PHE A 109 -8.24 0.19 18.92
CA PHE A 109 -8.14 1.57 18.44
C PHE A 109 -6.88 2.31 18.94
N SER A 110 -6.11 1.67 19.83
CA SER A 110 -4.84 2.22 20.35
C SER A 110 -3.77 2.28 19.25
N ARG A 111 -2.74 3.12 19.47
CA ARG A 111 -1.59 3.22 18.56
C ARG A 111 -0.79 1.91 18.46
N LEU A 112 -0.86 1.05 19.47
CA LEU A 112 -0.04 -0.16 19.56
C LEU A 112 -0.57 -1.31 18.71
N ARG A 113 -1.87 -1.28 18.41
CA ARG A 113 -2.57 -2.47 17.91
C ARG A 113 -3.34 -2.23 16.61
N SER A 114 -3.74 -1.00 16.31
CA SER A 114 -4.16 -0.64 14.97
C SER A 114 -3.00 -0.07 14.18
N ASN A 115 -2.62 -0.83 13.14
CA ASN A 115 -1.66 -0.41 12.12
C ASN A 115 -2.22 0.74 11.26
N ASP A 116 -3.51 1.04 11.43
CA ASP A 116 -4.27 1.91 10.57
C ASP A 116 -5.23 2.80 11.38
N ARG A 117 -4.72 3.95 11.79
CA ARG A 117 -5.46 4.85 12.68
C ARG A 117 -6.77 5.35 12.06
N LEU A 118 -6.87 5.39 10.72
CA LEU A 118 -7.82 6.23 9.97
C LEU A 118 -8.15 5.67 8.55
N CYS A 119 -8.58 4.41 8.48
CA CYS A 119 -9.02 3.66 7.29
C CYS A 119 -10.54 3.55 7.10
N THR A 120 -10.91 2.93 5.98
CA THR A 120 -12.25 2.42 5.67
C THR A 120 -12.34 0.93 6.01
N GLY A 121 -13.12 0.55 7.03
CA GLY A 121 -13.34 -0.85 7.42
C GLY A 121 -13.18 -1.09 8.91
N ASP A 122 -11.98 -1.49 9.34
CA ASP A 122 -11.64 -1.77 10.74
C ASP A 122 -11.00 -0.57 11.43
N CYS A 123 -11.70 0.57 11.47
CA CYS A 123 -11.08 1.81 11.91
C CYS A 123 -11.67 2.45 13.13
N ARG A 124 -10.90 3.41 13.67
CA ARG A 124 -11.35 4.23 14.79
C ARG A 124 -12.74 4.75 14.46
N PRO A 125 -13.72 4.56 15.35
CA PRO A 125 -15.06 5.08 15.14
C PRO A 125 -14.99 6.58 14.89
N SER A 126 -15.64 7.02 13.83
CA SER A 126 -15.55 8.41 13.36
C SER A 126 -16.04 9.42 14.40
N ASP A 127 -16.94 9.00 15.28
CA ASP A 127 -17.48 9.81 16.39
C ASP A 127 -16.41 10.16 17.44
N GLY A 128 -15.36 9.35 17.56
CA GLY A 128 -14.25 9.63 18.48
C GLY A 128 -13.12 10.43 17.85
N LEU A 129 -13.09 10.56 16.53
CA LEU A 129 -12.02 11.23 15.78
C LEU A 129 -12.18 12.74 15.80
N HIS A 130 -11.04 13.46 15.82
CA HIS A 130 -11.03 14.92 15.78
C HIS A 130 -11.78 15.46 14.54
N PRO A 131 -12.64 16.49 14.68
CA PRO A 131 -13.49 17.00 13.58
C PRO A 131 -12.69 17.52 12.37
N ASP A 132 -11.48 18.05 12.59
CA ASP A 132 -10.63 18.54 11.49
C ASP A 132 -9.97 17.41 10.67
N ILE A 133 -10.11 16.15 11.09
CA ILE A 133 -9.70 15.00 10.28
C ILE A 133 -10.84 14.71 9.31
N SER A 134 -10.54 14.52 8.02
CA SER A 134 -11.60 14.28 7.00
C SER A 134 -12.45 13.02 7.20
N LEU A 135 -12.10 12.15 8.15
CA LEU A 135 -12.87 10.98 8.56
C LEU A 135 -13.57 11.15 9.92
N GLY A 136 -13.29 12.25 10.61
CA GLY A 136 -13.96 12.61 11.85
C GLY A 136 -15.39 13.00 11.58
N ASN A 137 -16.29 12.47 12.39
CA ASN A 137 -17.72 12.79 12.35
C ASN A 137 -18.17 13.37 13.70
N GLY A 138 -17.20 13.71 14.58
CA GLY A 138 -17.36 13.45 15.99
C GLY A 138 -17.05 14.58 16.95
N GLY A 139 -18.13 15.27 17.35
CA GLY A 139 -18.34 15.97 18.62
C GLY A 139 -17.57 17.28 18.86
N VAL A 140 -18.22 18.18 19.60
CA VAL A 140 -17.61 19.46 20.00
C VAL A 140 -16.42 19.14 20.91
N ARG A 141 -15.26 19.69 20.56
CA ARG A 141 -14.04 19.64 21.36
C ARG A 141 -13.94 20.92 22.15
N GLU A 142 -13.47 20.83 23.38
CA GLU A 142 -13.21 22.02 24.17
C GLU A 142 -11.89 22.66 23.73
N PRO A 143 -11.89 23.96 23.41
CA PRO A 143 -10.66 24.70 23.25
C PRO A 143 -9.78 24.56 24.48
N HIS A 144 -8.48 24.43 24.29
CA HIS A 144 -7.54 24.43 25.39
C HIS A 144 -6.71 25.70 25.34
N GLU A 145 -6.80 26.51 26.41
CA GLU A 145 -5.93 27.69 26.54
C GLU A 145 -4.51 27.25 26.84
N TYR A 146 -3.61 27.48 25.89
CA TYR A 146 -2.19 27.21 26.11
C TYR A 146 -1.52 28.42 26.75
N SER A 147 -0.89 28.21 27.90
CA SER A 147 0.05 29.19 28.44
C SER A 147 1.30 29.24 27.57
N SER A 148 1.84 30.45 27.35
CA SER A 148 3.02 30.68 26.52
C SER A 148 4.22 29.91 27.10
N GLY A 149 4.61 28.80 26.47
CA GLY A 149 5.76 28.00 26.89
C GLY A 149 5.66 26.50 26.60
N GLY A 150 4.46 25.98 26.32
CA GLY A 150 4.22 24.56 26.04
C GLY A 150 3.89 24.20 24.59
N LEU A 151 4.10 25.11 23.64
CA LEU A 151 3.73 24.91 22.24
C LEU A 151 4.83 24.13 21.51
N TRP A 152 4.46 22.98 20.97
CA TRP A 152 5.36 22.10 20.24
C TRP A 152 4.75 21.81 18.87
N PRO A 153 5.56 21.76 17.81
CA PRO A 153 5.10 21.25 16.54
C PRO A 153 4.70 19.78 16.69
N ASN A 154 3.59 19.43 16.07
CA ASN A 154 3.01 18.10 16.08
C ASN A 154 2.93 17.54 14.67
N VAL A 155 3.10 16.23 14.57
CA VAL A 155 2.94 15.48 13.32
C VAL A 155 2.26 14.15 13.63
N SER A 156 1.33 13.75 12.78
CA SER A 156 0.74 12.42 12.78
C SER A 156 0.74 11.84 11.38
N CYS A 157 1.40 10.70 11.20
CA CYS A 157 1.39 9.95 9.96
C CYS A 157 0.03 9.24 9.79
N TYR A 158 -0.45 9.21 8.55
CA TYR A 158 -1.71 8.59 8.19
C TYR A 158 -1.49 7.22 7.54
N HIS A 159 -2.57 6.54 7.18
CA HIS A 159 -2.48 5.30 6.38
C HIS A 159 -1.76 5.51 5.05
N ILE A 160 -0.92 4.55 4.68
CA ILE A 160 -0.43 4.37 3.32
C ILE A 160 -1.18 3.21 2.65
N SER A 161 -1.93 3.51 1.60
CA SER A 161 -2.66 2.49 0.82
C SER A 161 -1.73 1.48 0.16
N GLN A 162 -0.50 1.90 -0.13
CA GLN A 162 0.50 1.10 -0.81
C GLN A 162 1.70 0.82 0.09
N SER A 163 2.01 -0.46 0.27
CA SER A 163 3.16 -0.93 1.06
C SER A 163 4.25 -1.59 0.23
N GLN A 164 4.07 -1.67 -1.08
CA GLN A 164 5.06 -2.24 -1.98
C GLN A 164 4.97 -1.55 -3.34
N GLY A 165 6.11 -1.26 -3.96
CA GLY A 165 6.19 -0.67 -5.29
C GLY A 165 7.59 -0.80 -5.86
N THR A 166 7.82 -0.23 -7.04
CA THR A 166 9.14 -0.26 -7.69
C THR A 166 9.79 1.13 -7.73
N VAL A 167 11.09 1.17 -8.05
CA VAL A 167 11.81 2.42 -8.33
C VAL A 167 11.05 3.28 -9.35
N GLY A 168 10.91 4.57 -9.05
CA GLY A 168 10.20 5.55 -9.87
C GLY A 168 8.68 5.60 -9.66
N GLN A 169 8.09 4.61 -8.98
CA GLN A 169 6.67 4.64 -8.63
C GLN A 169 6.39 5.74 -7.59
N THR A 170 5.23 6.40 -7.66
CA THR A 170 4.86 7.44 -6.68
C THR A 170 4.13 6.83 -5.49
N PHE A 171 4.64 7.09 -4.29
CA PHE A 171 3.99 6.82 -3.02
C PHE A 171 3.41 8.12 -2.46
N THR A 172 2.12 8.12 -2.15
CA THR A 172 1.50 9.24 -1.43
C THR A 172 1.63 9.00 0.07
N LEU A 173 2.27 9.93 0.76
CA LEU A 173 2.52 9.92 2.20
C LEU A 173 1.68 11.01 2.87
N PRO A 174 0.43 10.72 3.25
CA PRO A 174 -0.44 11.67 3.93
C PRO A 174 -0.02 11.87 5.39
N VAL A 175 0.04 13.13 5.83
CA VAL A 175 0.31 13.49 7.22
C VAL A 175 -0.62 14.63 7.66
N TYR A 176 -0.86 14.69 8.97
CA TYR A 176 -1.36 15.90 9.62
C TYR A 176 -0.20 16.54 10.37
N HIS A 177 -0.10 17.86 10.31
CA HIS A 177 0.86 18.60 11.11
C HIS A 177 0.26 19.91 11.57
N GLN A 178 0.80 20.43 12.66
CA GLN A 178 0.42 21.71 13.21
C GLN A 178 1.55 22.22 14.09
N ASP A 179 1.80 23.51 14.05
CA ASP A 179 2.46 24.19 15.15
C ASP A 179 1.56 25.34 15.60
N ARG A 180 1.17 25.34 16.87
CA ARG A 180 0.30 26.38 17.41
C ARG A 180 1.10 27.60 17.88
N ASP A 181 2.42 27.57 17.81
CA ASP A 181 3.26 28.76 17.99
C ASP A 181 3.18 29.66 16.74
N VAL A 182 2.19 30.56 16.73
CA VAL A 182 1.93 31.54 15.65
C VAL A 182 3.11 32.45 15.31
N LYS A 183 4.17 32.47 16.13
CA LYS A 183 5.34 33.32 15.93
C LYS A 183 6.54 32.57 15.38
N LYS A 184 6.46 31.24 15.21
CA LYS A 184 7.58 30.43 14.75
C LYS A 184 7.27 29.69 13.46
N GLU A 185 8.31 29.60 12.65
CA GLU A 185 8.36 28.69 11.53
C GLU A 185 8.68 27.30 12.07
N TYR A 186 8.02 26.29 11.50
CA TYR A 186 8.39 24.90 11.74
C TYR A 186 8.66 24.21 10.41
N TYR A 187 9.38 23.11 10.50
CA TYR A 187 9.83 22.34 9.37
C TYR A 187 9.32 20.92 9.48
N LEU A 188 8.99 20.33 8.34
CA LEU A 188 8.57 18.95 8.19
C LEU A 188 9.49 18.25 7.19
N ALA A 189 9.97 17.07 7.53
CA ALA A 189 10.73 16.23 6.61
C ALA A 189 10.39 14.77 6.81
N PHE A 190 10.67 13.98 5.77
CA PHE A 190 10.41 12.54 5.75
C PHE A 190 11.72 11.79 5.68
N TYR A 191 11.80 10.65 6.35
CA TYR A 191 12.97 9.80 6.39
C TYR A 191 12.55 8.35 6.19
N ARG A 192 13.43 7.54 5.59
CA ARG A 192 13.34 6.09 5.65
C ARG A 192 14.18 5.57 6.83
N ASP A 193 13.66 4.57 7.50
CA ASP A 193 14.21 3.99 8.71
C ASP A 193 14.05 2.47 8.69
N ASP A 194 14.96 1.75 9.33
CA ASP A 194 14.91 0.29 9.37
C ASP A 194 13.96 -0.23 10.46
N ASP A 195 13.67 0.60 11.47
CA ASP A 195 12.75 0.33 12.57
C ASP A 195 11.80 1.53 12.88
N LEU A 196 11.18 1.52 14.07
CA LEU A 196 10.21 2.52 14.54
C LEU A 196 10.75 3.37 15.70
N ASN A 197 12.07 3.45 15.86
CA ASN A 197 12.72 4.17 16.95
C ASN A 197 13.58 5.32 16.38
N PRO A 198 13.21 6.59 16.62
CA PRO A 198 13.91 7.72 16.02
C PRO A 198 15.27 8.03 16.67
N PHE A 199 15.66 7.29 17.71
CA PHE A 199 16.81 7.62 18.57
C PHE A 199 17.98 6.64 18.49
N ASN A 200 17.82 5.46 17.88
CA ASN A 200 18.90 4.49 17.73
C ASN A 200 19.57 4.59 16.34
N PRO A 201 20.84 4.18 16.23
CA PRO A 201 21.46 3.94 14.93
C PRO A 201 20.87 2.70 14.23
N PRO A 202 20.89 2.64 12.89
CA PRO A 202 21.42 3.66 11.97
C PRO A 202 20.52 4.90 11.90
N VAL A 203 21.13 6.06 11.58
CA VAL A 203 20.37 7.31 11.46
C VAL A 203 19.42 7.23 10.26
N PRO A 204 18.14 7.61 10.40
CA PRO A 204 17.19 7.63 9.30
C PRO A 204 17.68 8.46 8.11
N VAL A 205 17.42 8.01 6.89
CA VAL A 205 17.87 8.69 5.66
C VAL A 205 16.76 9.57 5.13
N GLN A 206 17.02 10.87 4.96
CA GLN A 206 16.01 11.81 4.48
C GLN A 206 15.55 11.45 3.07
N ILE A 207 14.24 11.44 2.86
CA ILE A 207 13.61 11.30 1.55
C ILE A 207 12.91 12.62 1.19
N GLY A 208 13.33 13.21 0.07
CA GLY A 208 12.76 14.44 -0.43
C GLY A 208 13.20 15.73 0.28
N PRO A 209 12.52 16.84 0.00
CA PRO A 209 12.87 18.15 0.53
C PRO A 209 12.37 18.34 1.97
N VAL A 210 12.83 19.41 2.61
CA VAL A 210 12.26 19.93 3.85
C VAL A 210 11.15 20.90 3.49
N PHE A 211 9.98 20.69 4.08
CA PHE A 211 8.82 21.58 3.95
C PHE A 211 8.80 22.56 5.11
N LYS A 212 8.35 23.78 4.85
CA LYS A 212 8.18 24.82 5.86
C LYS A 212 6.69 25.05 6.07
N GLY A 213 6.25 24.90 7.32
CA GLY A 213 4.91 25.30 7.75
C GLY A 213 4.93 26.68 8.39
N LEU A 214 3.77 27.33 8.37
CA LEU A 214 3.52 28.57 9.11
C LEU A 214 2.65 28.17 10.32
N GLY A 215 2.99 28.63 11.53
CA GLY A 215 2.37 28.18 12.79
C GLY A 215 0.89 28.55 12.94
N GLU A 216 0.00 28.00 12.12
CA GLU A 216 -1.42 28.33 12.14
C GLU A 216 -2.18 27.59 13.26
N ASN A 217 -3.27 28.21 13.74
CA ASN A 217 -4.17 27.63 14.74
C ASN A 217 -4.98 26.42 14.22
N ALA A 218 -4.70 25.91 13.03
CA ALA A 218 -5.43 24.81 12.40
C ALA A 218 -4.53 23.59 12.16
N ILE A 219 -5.14 22.40 12.18
CA ILE A 219 -4.46 21.17 11.77
C ILE A 219 -4.37 21.16 10.24
N GLU A 220 -3.15 21.21 9.72
CA GLU A 220 -2.91 21.15 8.29
C GLU A 220 -2.86 19.70 7.79
N ARG A 221 -3.45 19.48 6.61
CA ARG A 221 -3.34 18.20 5.89
C ARG A 221 -2.35 18.34 4.74
N PHE A 222 -1.29 17.56 4.81
CA PHE A 222 -0.25 17.56 3.79
C PHE A 222 -0.10 16.18 3.16
N LYS A 223 0.28 16.16 1.87
CA LYS A 223 0.56 14.93 1.13
C LYS A 223 1.92 15.09 0.48
N TYR A 224 2.89 14.28 0.93
CA TYR A 224 4.16 14.17 0.24
C TYR A 224 4.09 13.08 -0.82
N GLU A 225 4.47 13.40 -2.06
CA GLU A 225 4.60 12.44 -3.15
C GLU A 225 6.06 11.99 -3.28
N TRP A 226 6.38 10.84 -2.72
CA TRP A 226 7.73 10.27 -2.79
C TRP A 226 7.88 9.39 -4.02
N LYS A 227 8.95 9.61 -4.80
CA LYS A 227 9.37 8.75 -5.92
C LYS A 227 10.70 8.09 -5.56
N PRO A 228 10.70 6.81 -5.14
CA PRO A 228 11.92 6.09 -4.77
C PRO A 228 12.89 6.01 -5.93
N THR A 229 14.17 6.09 -5.62
CA THR A 229 15.29 5.92 -6.54
C THR A 229 15.90 4.52 -6.38
N SER A 230 16.89 4.16 -7.21
CA SER A 230 17.61 2.89 -7.05
C SER A 230 18.32 2.76 -5.69
N GLY A 231 18.71 3.87 -5.07
CA GLY A 231 19.27 3.89 -3.72
C GLY A 231 18.25 3.59 -2.61
N ASP A 232 16.96 3.54 -2.94
CA ASP A 232 15.85 3.30 -2.02
C ASP A 232 15.31 1.86 -2.08
N VAL A 233 15.92 0.97 -2.87
CA VAL A 233 15.56 -0.45 -2.92
C VAL A 233 15.77 -1.10 -1.55
N GLY A 234 14.73 -1.74 -1.02
CA GLY A 234 14.72 -2.33 0.32
C GLY A 234 13.37 -2.21 1.01
N SER A 235 13.33 -2.51 2.30
CA SER A 235 12.09 -2.49 3.10
C SER A 235 12.25 -1.63 4.34
N TYR A 236 11.54 -0.50 4.39
CA TYR A 236 11.74 0.56 5.38
C TYR A 236 10.43 1.02 6.02
N TYR A 237 10.50 1.50 7.25
CA TYR A 237 9.47 2.39 7.78
C TYR A 237 9.72 3.81 7.29
N ILE A 238 8.64 4.58 7.18
CA ILE A 238 8.74 6.01 6.87
C ILE A 238 8.47 6.80 8.14
N GLN A 239 9.44 7.62 8.52
CA GLN A 239 9.36 8.58 9.61
C GLN A 239 8.95 9.93 9.05
N ALA A 240 8.03 10.63 9.73
CA ALA A 240 7.86 12.06 9.60
C ALA A 240 8.48 12.75 10.82
N LYS A 241 9.29 13.77 10.58
CA LYS A 241 9.93 14.59 11.61
C LYS A 241 9.43 16.01 11.47
N VAL A 242 9.02 16.61 12.59
CA VAL A 242 8.62 18.02 12.65
C VAL A 242 9.42 18.76 13.72
N TRP A 243 9.89 19.98 13.44
CA TRP A 243 10.70 20.77 14.39
C TRP A 243 10.61 22.29 14.16
N ASP A 244 10.78 23.08 15.23
CA ASP A 244 10.72 24.57 15.23
C ASP A 244 12.09 25.20 15.60
N GLY A 245 13.16 24.40 15.54
CA GLY A 245 14.52 24.76 15.96
C GLY A 245 14.81 24.57 17.45
N THR A 246 13.79 24.45 18.30
CA THR A 246 13.93 24.17 19.75
C THR A 246 13.42 22.78 20.11
N HIS A 247 12.29 22.40 19.54
CA HIS A 247 11.55 21.19 19.80
C HIS A 247 11.55 20.30 18.56
N THR A 248 11.44 18.99 18.76
CA THR A 248 11.31 18.04 17.66
C THR A 248 10.35 16.93 18.07
N ARG A 249 9.45 16.55 17.16
CA ARG A 249 8.60 15.37 17.28
C ARG A 249 8.74 14.48 16.07
N TYR A 250 8.45 13.20 16.29
CA TYR A 250 8.50 12.16 15.28
C TYR A 250 7.18 11.37 15.31
N ASP A 251 6.71 10.97 14.14
CA ASP A 251 5.73 9.89 14.02
C ASP A 251 6.11 9.00 12.84
N TYR A 252 5.55 7.80 12.81
CA TYR A 252 5.88 6.81 11.79
C TYR A 252 4.62 6.28 11.13
N PHE A 253 4.74 6.03 9.83
CA PHE A 253 3.85 5.13 9.12
C PHE A 253 4.05 3.72 9.68
N GLN A 254 3.00 3.12 10.24
CA GLN A 254 3.09 1.85 10.97
C GLN A 254 3.29 0.64 10.05
N LYS A 255 3.11 0.81 8.73
CA LYS A 255 3.29 -0.23 7.73
C LYS A 255 4.62 -0.02 7.02
N LYS A 256 5.42 -1.08 6.93
CA LYS A 256 6.67 -1.09 6.17
C LYS A 256 6.38 -0.91 4.68
N ILE A 257 7.18 -0.10 4.00
CA ILE A 257 7.17 0.06 2.54
C ILE A 257 8.33 -0.75 1.97
N THR A 258 8.03 -1.63 1.01
CA THR A 258 9.01 -2.40 0.25
C THR A 258 9.17 -1.80 -1.15
N ILE A 259 10.37 -1.32 -1.46
CA ILE A 259 10.75 -0.86 -2.79
C ILE A 259 11.53 -1.96 -3.48
N LEU A 260 11.00 -2.42 -4.60
CA LEU A 260 11.67 -3.34 -5.49
C LEU A 260 12.46 -2.56 -6.53
N ASP A 261 13.58 -3.13 -6.99
CA ASP A 261 14.21 -2.62 -8.19
C ASP A 261 13.24 -2.78 -9.37
N ASN A 262 13.31 -1.88 -10.34
CA ASN A 262 12.63 -2.17 -11.60
C ASN A 262 13.37 -3.36 -12.21
N PRO A 263 12.67 -4.44 -12.62
CA PRO A 263 13.32 -5.46 -13.40
C PRO A 263 13.94 -4.74 -14.60
N GLN A 264 15.27 -4.69 -14.62
CA GLN A 264 15.99 -4.22 -15.79
C GLN A 264 15.55 -5.17 -16.88
N ILE A 265 14.63 -4.72 -17.75
CA ILE A 265 14.35 -5.45 -18.98
C ILE A 265 15.72 -5.53 -19.63
N PRO A 266 16.33 -6.72 -19.76
CA PRO A 266 17.67 -6.83 -20.27
C PRO A 266 17.64 -6.13 -21.62
N THR A 267 18.39 -5.03 -21.75
CA THR A 267 18.52 -4.38 -23.05
C THR A 267 19.08 -5.47 -23.94
N PRO A 268 18.38 -5.89 -25.01
CA PRO A 268 18.85 -6.97 -25.84
C PRO A 268 20.23 -6.57 -26.35
N THR A 269 21.26 -7.25 -25.85
CA THR A 269 22.62 -7.04 -26.33
C THR A 269 22.60 -7.49 -27.78
N ARG A 270 22.55 -6.54 -28.72
CA ARG A 270 22.81 -6.83 -30.13
C ARG A 270 24.25 -7.29 -30.22
N THR A 271 24.48 -8.59 -30.09
CA THR A 271 25.72 -9.21 -30.50
C THR A 271 25.80 -8.99 -32.00
N LYS A 272 26.63 -8.03 -32.43
CA LYS A 272 27.07 -7.98 -33.83
C LYS A 272 27.87 -9.23 -34.07
N THR A 273 27.21 -10.32 -34.44
CA THR A 273 27.89 -11.46 -35.04
C THR A 273 28.56 -10.89 -36.30
N PRO A 274 29.89 -10.87 -36.40
CA PRO A 274 30.55 -10.54 -37.66
C PRO A 274 29.89 -11.42 -38.71
N LEU A 275 29.41 -10.86 -39.82
CA LEU A 275 29.02 -11.71 -40.95
C LEU A 275 30.24 -12.56 -41.26
N GLY A 276 30.19 -13.85 -40.92
CA GLY A 276 31.11 -14.83 -41.46
C GLY A 276 31.09 -14.66 -42.97
N ALA A 277 32.26 -14.75 -43.60
CA ALA A 277 32.43 -14.54 -45.04
C ALA A 277 31.23 -15.11 -45.80
N ILE A 278 30.52 -14.24 -46.53
CA ILE A 278 29.34 -14.62 -47.30
C ILE A 278 29.76 -15.84 -48.14
N PRO A 279 29.17 -17.03 -47.93
CA PRO A 279 29.50 -18.17 -48.75
C PRO A 279 29.22 -17.77 -50.19
N THR A 280 30.23 -17.88 -51.03
CA THR A 280 30.10 -17.63 -52.46
C THR A 280 29.10 -18.63 -53.01
N TRP A 281 27.85 -18.21 -53.17
CA TRP A 281 26.81 -19.04 -53.75
C TRP A 281 27.07 -19.13 -55.25
N THR A 282 27.80 -20.17 -55.68
CA THR A 282 27.78 -20.58 -57.07
C THR A 282 26.37 -21.05 -57.41
N ARG A 283 25.72 -20.33 -58.34
CA ARG A 283 24.44 -20.71 -58.92
C ARG A 283 24.60 -22.08 -59.62
N THR A 284 24.19 -23.14 -58.95
CA THR A 284 23.84 -24.40 -59.61
C THR A 284 22.32 -24.42 -59.80
N PRO A 285 21.79 -24.53 -61.02
CA PRO A 285 20.35 -24.62 -61.22
C PRO A 285 19.86 -26.01 -60.77
N THR A 286 18.68 -26.01 -60.15
CA THR A 286 17.87 -27.17 -59.78
C THR A 286 18.32 -27.92 -58.52
N ARG A 287 17.66 -27.64 -57.41
CA ARG A 287 17.52 -28.59 -56.31
C ARG A 287 16.05 -28.80 -55.99
N THR A 288 15.62 -30.04 -56.12
CA THR A 288 14.35 -30.57 -55.62
C THR A 288 14.40 -30.57 -54.09
N PHE A 289 13.39 -30.03 -53.43
CA PHE A 289 13.24 -30.13 -51.98
C PHE A 289 12.75 -31.54 -51.65
N THR A 290 13.55 -32.31 -50.90
CA THR A 290 13.08 -33.54 -50.27
C THR A 290 12.71 -33.20 -48.83
N THR A 291 11.43 -33.36 -48.48
CA THR A 291 10.96 -33.30 -47.09
C THR A 291 11.58 -34.44 -46.29
N VAL A 292 12.35 -34.12 -45.25
CA VAL A 292 12.80 -35.11 -44.26
C VAL A 292 11.69 -35.24 -43.21
N PRO A 293 11.17 -36.45 -42.92
CA PRO A 293 10.21 -36.63 -41.85
C PRO A 293 10.90 -36.41 -40.51
N VAL A 294 10.42 -35.44 -39.73
CA VAL A 294 10.80 -35.32 -38.32
C VAL A 294 10.03 -36.39 -37.55
N GLY A 295 10.75 -37.31 -36.92
CA GLY A 295 10.16 -38.33 -36.06
C GLY A 295 9.43 -37.72 -34.85
N PRO A 296 8.50 -38.46 -34.21
CA PRO A 296 7.67 -37.92 -33.14
C PRO A 296 8.53 -37.51 -31.93
N ILE A 297 8.53 -36.20 -31.64
CA ILE A 297 9.09 -35.65 -30.40
C ILE A 297 7.95 -35.67 -29.37
N SER A 298 8.07 -36.53 -28.36
CA SER A 298 7.19 -36.53 -27.20
C SER A 298 7.67 -35.49 -26.19
N THR A 299 6.99 -34.34 -26.09
CA THR A 299 7.15 -33.42 -24.95
C THR A 299 5.80 -32.83 -24.52
N PRO A 300 5.62 -32.50 -23.22
CA PRO A 300 4.32 -32.27 -22.61
C PRO A 300 3.68 -30.95 -23.03
N THR A 301 2.35 -30.96 -23.08
CA THR A 301 1.46 -29.87 -23.49
C THR A 301 1.60 -28.61 -22.61
N PRO A 302 2.00 -27.44 -23.16
CA PRO A 302 1.84 -26.15 -22.49
C PRO A 302 0.40 -25.65 -22.69
N THR A 303 -0.21 -25.10 -21.63
CA THR A 303 -1.60 -24.60 -21.62
C THR A 303 -1.72 -23.09 -21.87
N THR A 304 -0.65 -22.41 -22.28
CA THR A 304 -0.65 -20.98 -22.62
C THR A 304 -0.22 -20.75 -24.06
N PRO A 305 -0.85 -19.80 -24.79
CA PRO A 305 -0.44 -19.47 -26.16
C PRO A 305 0.96 -18.83 -26.15
N ASN A 306 1.91 -19.48 -26.83
CA ASN A 306 3.25 -18.93 -27.02
C ASN A 306 3.18 -17.78 -28.03
N THR A 307 3.73 -16.62 -27.66
CA THR A 307 3.89 -15.50 -28.58
C THR A 307 5.27 -15.63 -29.23
N HIS A 308 5.31 -15.90 -30.53
CA HIS A 308 6.58 -15.93 -31.28
C HIS A 308 6.81 -14.56 -31.92
N ILE A 309 7.99 -13.98 -31.71
CA ILE A 309 8.41 -12.75 -32.39
C ILE A 309 9.19 -13.19 -33.64
N VAL A 310 8.72 -12.79 -34.83
CA VAL A 310 9.43 -13.04 -36.08
C VAL A 310 10.00 -11.72 -36.58
N GLN A 311 11.32 -11.62 -36.66
CA GLN A 311 11.98 -10.48 -37.28
C GLN A 311 12.16 -10.73 -38.78
N ALA A 312 11.55 -9.88 -39.60
CA ALA A 312 11.75 -9.89 -41.04
C ALA A 312 12.86 -8.90 -41.42
N TYR A 313 13.76 -9.32 -42.31
CA TYR A 313 14.79 -8.47 -42.88
C TYR A 313 14.45 -8.17 -44.33
N PHE A 314 14.42 -6.89 -44.70
CA PHE A 314 14.27 -6.46 -46.09
C PHE A 314 15.62 -6.03 -46.64
N LEU A 315 15.99 -6.61 -47.78
CA LEU A 315 17.19 -6.26 -48.55
C LEU A 315 16.77 -5.31 -49.66
N ASP A 316 17.52 -4.22 -49.85
CA ASP A 316 17.38 -3.43 -51.06
C ASP A 316 18.04 -4.11 -52.27
N ALA A 317 17.89 -3.52 -53.45
CA ALA A 317 18.47 -4.04 -54.69
C ALA A 317 20.02 -4.08 -54.69
N GLY A 318 20.67 -3.42 -53.72
CA GLY A 318 22.12 -3.45 -53.49
C GLY A 318 22.58 -4.55 -52.54
N GLY A 319 21.65 -5.22 -51.83
CA GLY A 319 21.97 -6.25 -50.84
C GLY A 319 22.30 -5.70 -49.45
N ASP A 320 22.05 -4.40 -49.21
CA ASP A 320 22.17 -3.80 -47.89
C ASP A 320 20.81 -3.80 -47.17
N TYR A 321 20.83 -3.89 -45.83
CA TYR A 321 19.62 -3.92 -45.01
C TYR A 321 19.01 -2.53 -44.95
N ALA A 322 17.84 -2.36 -45.55
CA ALA A 322 17.21 -1.03 -45.64
C ALA A 322 16.60 -0.58 -44.29
N PHE A 323 16.03 -1.48 -43.50
CA PHE A 323 15.52 -1.23 -42.14
C PHE A 323 15.08 -2.55 -41.47
N THR A 324 15.02 -2.57 -40.13
CA THR A 324 14.39 -3.64 -39.34
C THR A 324 13.07 -3.13 -38.80
N GLU A 325 11.96 -3.73 -39.20
CA GLU A 325 10.65 -3.49 -38.60
C GLU A 325 10.25 -4.73 -37.80
N GLU A 326 9.81 -4.51 -36.56
CA GLU A 326 9.41 -5.59 -35.67
C GLU A 326 7.94 -5.91 -35.94
N VAL A 327 7.69 -6.99 -36.68
CA VAL A 327 6.34 -7.42 -37.00
C VAL A 327 5.91 -8.47 -35.98
N VAL A 328 5.02 -8.08 -35.07
CA VAL A 328 4.41 -9.02 -34.12
C VAL A 328 3.31 -9.78 -34.85
N VAL A 329 3.56 -11.05 -35.17
CA VAL A 329 2.55 -11.93 -35.78
C VAL A 329 1.95 -12.81 -34.68
N ALA A 330 0.69 -12.57 -34.34
CA ALA A 330 -0.06 -13.49 -33.48
C ALA A 330 -0.39 -14.76 -34.28
N VAL A 331 0.28 -15.87 -33.98
CA VAL A 331 -0.01 -17.17 -34.62
C VAL A 331 -1.02 -17.92 -33.76
N THR A 332 -2.28 -17.96 -34.18
CA THR A 332 -3.28 -18.87 -33.60
C THR A 332 -3.22 -20.22 -34.31
N GLY A 333 -2.68 -21.24 -33.65
CA GLY A 333 -2.64 -22.61 -34.16
C GLY A 333 -3.11 -23.62 -33.12
N VAL A 334 -3.72 -24.72 -33.58
CA VAL A 334 -4.06 -25.87 -32.71
C VAL A 334 -2.79 -26.69 -32.45
N PRO A 335 -2.45 -27.03 -31.20
CA PRO A 335 -1.25 -27.81 -30.90
C PRO A 335 -1.20 -29.12 -31.69
N GLY A 336 -0.09 -29.37 -32.39
CA GLY A 336 0.19 -30.64 -33.08
C GLY A 336 -0.12 -30.72 -34.58
N SER A 337 -0.51 -29.62 -35.24
CA SER A 337 -0.70 -29.60 -36.70
C SER A 337 0.52 -28.99 -37.42
N PRO A 338 0.98 -29.56 -38.56
CA PRO A 338 1.99 -28.90 -39.39
C PRO A 338 1.42 -27.59 -39.94
N PHE A 339 2.18 -26.52 -39.82
CA PHE A 339 1.83 -25.23 -40.40
C PHE A 339 2.38 -25.14 -41.82
N THR A 340 1.59 -24.58 -42.73
CA THR A 340 2.00 -24.29 -44.10
C THR A 340 1.87 -22.78 -44.32
N VAL A 341 2.98 -22.07 -44.53
CA VAL A 341 2.90 -20.72 -45.12
C VAL A 341 2.54 -20.89 -46.58
N GLY A 342 1.29 -20.67 -46.94
CA GLY A 342 0.91 -20.55 -48.34
C GLY A 342 1.54 -19.28 -48.92
N HIS A 343 2.45 -19.42 -49.88
CA HIS A 343 2.76 -18.33 -50.80
C HIS A 343 1.56 -18.19 -51.76
N SER A 344 0.58 -17.37 -51.41
CA SER A 344 -0.39 -16.86 -52.38
C SER A 344 0.00 -15.45 -52.81
N GLN A 345 -0.12 -15.20 -54.11
CA GLN A 345 0.04 -13.88 -54.72
C GLN A 345 -0.81 -12.83 -54.00
N SER A 346 -0.25 -11.62 -53.88
CA SER A 346 -0.94 -10.33 -53.70
C SER A 346 -2.25 -10.37 -52.92
N GLY A 347 -2.19 -10.38 -51.58
CA GLY A 347 -3.37 -10.29 -50.73
C GLY A 347 -3.07 -9.53 -49.44
N LEU A 348 -3.90 -8.53 -49.14
CA LEU A 348 -3.91 -7.77 -47.89
C LEU A 348 -4.08 -8.70 -46.68
N ILE A 349 -3.22 -8.53 -45.68
CA ILE A 349 -3.40 -9.13 -44.35
C ILE A 349 -4.36 -8.22 -43.60
N ASP A 350 -5.56 -8.71 -43.32
CA ASP A 350 -6.54 -8.00 -42.50
C ASP A 350 -6.20 -8.21 -41.02
N VAL A 351 -5.77 -7.13 -40.36
CA VAL A 351 -5.43 -7.12 -38.93
C VAL A 351 -6.59 -6.47 -38.20
N SER A 352 -7.35 -7.26 -37.45
CA SER A 352 -8.53 -6.77 -36.74
C SER A 352 -8.15 -5.71 -35.70
N SER A 353 -8.72 -4.52 -35.91
CA SER A 353 -8.88 -3.37 -35.02
C SER A 353 -7.61 -2.73 -34.42
N SER A 354 -7.07 -1.75 -35.15
CA SER A 354 -6.84 -0.34 -34.72
C SER A 354 -5.54 0.32 -35.18
N GLN A 355 -4.76 -0.27 -36.09
CA GLN A 355 -3.67 0.46 -36.77
C GLN A 355 -3.71 0.25 -38.29
N ARG A 356 -3.78 1.38 -39.02
CA ARG A 356 -3.77 1.43 -40.47
C ARG A 356 -2.32 1.68 -40.91
N LEU A 357 -1.68 0.69 -41.53
CA LEU A 357 -0.38 0.87 -42.19
C LEU A 357 -0.65 1.34 -43.63
N GLU A 358 -0.37 2.60 -43.92
CA GLU A 358 -0.40 3.13 -45.29
C GLU A 358 0.92 2.83 -45.98
N TRP A 359 0.86 2.13 -47.11
CA TRP A 359 2.00 1.85 -47.98
C TRP A 359 2.17 3.02 -48.95
N HIS A 360 3.32 3.70 -48.91
CA HIS A 360 3.73 4.62 -49.98
C HIS A 360 4.46 3.82 -51.08
N ASP A 361 4.10 4.09 -52.34
CA ASP A 361 4.58 3.45 -53.55
C ASP A 361 6.10 3.21 -53.58
N TYR A 362 6.51 1.95 -53.55
CA TYR A 362 7.84 1.52 -54.00
C TYR A 362 7.72 0.25 -54.84
N THR A 363 7.59 0.46 -56.14
CA THR A 363 7.80 -0.56 -57.18
C THR A 363 9.26 -0.96 -57.14
N LEU A 364 9.55 -2.18 -56.63
CA LEU A 364 10.74 -3.04 -56.87
C LEU A 364 11.24 -3.68 -55.56
N CYS A 365 10.54 -4.70 -55.08
CA CYS A 365 11.14 -5.71 -54.21
C CYS A 365 11.00 -7.07 -54.90
N THR A 366 12.09 -7.62 -55.42
CA THR A 366 12.10 -8.84 -56.25
C THR A 366 12.29 -10.12 -55.46
N ARG A 367 12.50 -10.05 -54.14
CA ARG A 367 12.56 -11.25 -53.28
C ARG A 367 12.33 -10.91 -51.81
N VAL A 368 11.50 -11.70 -51.15
CA VAL A 368 11.40 -11.75 -49.69
C VAL A 368 12.03 -13.07 -49.25
N GLN A 369 13.04 -13.02 -48.39
CA GLN A 369 13.59 -14.20 -47.71
C GLN A 369 13.31 -14.04 -46.22
N ILE A 370 12.49 -14.94 -45.68
CA ILE A 370 12.18 -14.97 -44.25
C ILE A 370 13.19 -15.90 -43.59
N TYR A 371 13.96 -15.36 -42.65
CA TYR A 371 14.77 -16.16 -41.74
C TYR A 371 14.01 -16.22 -40.41
N ALA A 372 13.56 -17.42 -40.04
CA ALA A 372 13.00 -17.63 -38.71
C ALA A 372 14.17 -18.01 -37.79
N ASP A 373 14.53 -17.12 -36.87
CA ASP A 373 15.27 -17.51 -35.67
C ASP A 373 14.24 -17.72 -34.57
N ILE A 374 14.09 -18.97 -34.12
CA ILE A 374 13.11 -19.33 -33.09
C ILE A 374 13.82 -19.17 -31.74
N GLN A 375 13.50 -18.10 -31.02
CA GLN A 375 13.83 -18.01 -29.60
C GLN A 375 12.61 -18.41 -28.79
N ASP A 376 12.74 -19.50 -28.04
CA ASP A 376 11.76 -19.87 -27.01
C ASP A 376 11.93 -18.91 -25.82
N VAL A 377 10.85 -18.25 -25.42
CA VAL A 377 10.77 -17.36 -24.24
C VAL A 377 9.83 -17.96 -23.22
#